data_AF-A0AB36CNH4-F1
#
_entry.id   AF-A0AB36CNH4-F1
#
_cell.length_a   1.000
_cell.length_b   1.000
_cell.length_c   1.000
_cell.angle_alpha   90.00
_cell.angle_beta   90.00
_cell.angle_gamma   90.00
#
_symmetry.space_group_name_H-M   'P 1'
#
loop_
_entity.id
_entity.type
_entity.pdbx_description
1 polymer ?
#
loop_
_entity_poly.entity_id
_entity_poly.type
_entity_poly.pdbx_seq_one_letter_code
_entity_poly.pdbx_strand_id
1 'polypeptide(L)'
;MLYSSQWASQLGLDVISIAAIRFHLAWILSGVVAFSTIDMTSFSQGEITSTVVLSMLCITFPILLLQWGIILAPPFVAALIIAALPAVVMVTEILLGASVNPIQLVLLVLIVLITIGQAIKR
;
A
#
# COMPACT_ATOMS: atom_id res chain seq x y z
N MET A 1 -19.06 -12.42 8.64
CA MET A 1 -19.38 -11.35 7.67
C MET A 1 -18.13 -10.50 7.51
N LEU A 2 -17.48 -10.49 6.34
CA LEU A 2 -16.28 -9.69 6.12
C LEU A 2 -16.71 -8.26 5.76
N TYR A 3 -16.45 -7.30 6.64
CA TYR A 3 -16.75 -5.88 6.39
C TYR A 3 -15.81 -5.32 5.31
N SER A 4 -16.32 -5.13 4.09
CA SER A 4 -15.56 -4.60 2.95
C SER A 4 -15.62 -3.07 2.91
N SER A 5 -14.61 -2.44 2.28
CA SER A 5 -14.62 -0.98 2.09
C SER A 5 -15.79 -0.50 1.23
N GLN A 6 -16.27 -1.33 0.30
CA GLN A 6 -17.47 -1.04 -0.46
C GLN A 6 -18.72 -0.99 0.42
N TRP A 7 -18.88 -1.93 1.34
CA TRP A 7 -19.99 -1.92 2.29
C TRP A 7 -19.95 -0.68 3.18
N ALA A 8 -18.77 -0.29 3.67
CA ALA A 8 -18.60 0.92 4.48
C ALA A 8 -18.92 2.20 3.67
N SER A 9 -18.53 2.25 2.39
CA SER A 9 -18.87 3.36 1.50
C SER A 9 -20.36 3.43 1.19
N GLN A 10 -21.05 2.29 1.05
CA GLN A 10 -22.51 2.25 0.88
C GLN A 10 -23.27 2.78 2.10
N LEU A 11 -22.66 2.74 3.29
CA LEU A 11 -23.19 3.36 4.51
C LEU A 11 -22.90 4.87 4.61
N GLY A 12 -22.28 5.47 3.59
CA GLY A 12 -21.97 6.89 3.54
C GLY A 12 -20.67 7.28 4.26
N LEU A 13 -19.84 6.33 4.68
CA LEU A 13 -18.53 6.63 5.24
C LEU A 13 -17.59 7.11 4.13
N ASP A 14 -16.90 8.20 4.38
CA ASP A 14 -15.92 8.75 3.46
C ASP A 14 -14.63 7.93 3.46
N VAL A 15 -13.84 8.11 2.39
CA VAL A 15 -12.59 7.36 2.17
C VAL A 15 -11.61 7.58 3.32
N ILE A 16 -11.57 8.79 3.89
CA ILE A 16 -10.65 9.13 4.99
C ILE A 16 -11.08 8.41 6.27
N SER A 17 -12.38 8.38 6.61
CA SER A 17 -12.85 7.62 7.78
C SER A 17 -12.60 6.12 7.63
N ILE A 18 -12.82 5.56 6.44
CA ILE A 18 -12.57 4.13 6.18
C ILE A 18 -11.07 3.82 6.31
N ALA A 19 -10.21 4.66 5.74
CA ALA A 19 -8.76 4.54 5.86
C ALA A 19 -8.33 4.66 7.32
N ALA A 20 -8.81 5.69 8.03
CA ALA A 20 -8.53 5.92 9.44
C ALA A 20 -8.86 4.66 10.25
N ILE A 21 -10.08 4.15 10.19
CA ILE A 21 -10.49 2.96 10.97
C ILE A 21 -9.62 1.74 10.66
N ARG A 22 -9.30 1.49 9.39
CA ARG A 22 -8.51 0.32 8.97
C ARG A 22 -7.04 0.40 9.36
N PHE A 23 -6.45 1.59 9.27
CA PHE A 23 -5.01 1.77 9.48
C PHE A 23 -4.66 2.27 10.88
N HIS A 24 -5.62 2.71 11.70
CA HIS A 24 -5.37 3.20 13.06
C HIS A 24 -4.58 2.21 13.93
N LEU A 25 -4.98 0.93 13.93
CA LEU A 25 -4.27 -0.08 14.73
C LEU A 25 -2.83 -0.27 14.23
N ALA A 26 -2.64 -0.31 12.90
CA ALA A 26 -1.32 -0.43 12.30
C ALA A 26 -0.46 0.79 12.64
N TRP A 27 -1.00 2.01 12.54
CA TRP A 27 -0.29 3.24 12.90
C TRP A 27 0.07 3.31 14.38
N ILE A 28 -0.83 2.92 15.28
CA ILE A 28 -0.55 2.87 16.72
C ILE A 28 0.57 1.87 16.99
N LEU A 29 0.48 0.66 16.44
CA LEU A 29 1.50 -0.38 16.63
C LEU A 29 2.85 0.06 16.04
N SER A 30 2.87 0.61 14.82
CA SER A 30 4.08 1.15 14.20
C SER A 30 4.67 2.30 15.01
N GLY A 31 3.84 3.19 15.54
CA GLY A 31 4.27 4.29 16.41
C GLY A 31 4.92 3.78 17.68
N VAL A 32 4.30 2.81 18.38
CA VAL A 32 4.87 2.20 19.59
C VAL A 32 6.23 1.58 19.32
N VAL A 33 6.36 0.81 18.22
CA VAL A 33 7.64 0.19 17.83
C VAL A 33 8.68 1.27 17.48
N ALA A 34 8.31 2.29 16.72
CA ALA A 34 9.20 3.38 16.34
C ALA A 34 9.71 4.16 17.57
N PHE A 35 8.81 4.50 18.52
CA PHE A 35 9.21 5.17 19.77
C PHE A 35 10.17 4.34 20.62
N SER A 36 10.05 3.01 20.59
CA SER A 36 10.96 2.13 21.35
C SER A 36 12.35 1.95 20.73
N THR A 37 12.52 2.34 19.46
CA THR A 37 13.74 2.06 18.67
C THR A 37 14.50 3.30 18.24
N ILE A 38 13.87 4.48 18.32
CA ILE A 38 14.46 5.75 17.88
C ILE A 38 15.29 6.40 19.00
N ASP A 39 16.54 6.74 18.68
CA ASP A 39 17.36 7.64 19.49
C ASP A 39 17.03 9.12 19.18
N MET A 40 16.25 9.74 20.05
CA MET A 40 15.75 11.11 19.90
C MET A 40 16.85 12.18 19.95
N THR A 41 18.06 11.84 20.41
CA THR A 41 19.17 12.81 20.50
C THR A 41 19.86 13.07 19.17
N SER A 42 19.59 12.24 18.16
CA SER A 42 20.24 12.29 16.84
C SER A 42 19.51 13.15 15.80
N PHE A 43 18.32 13.68 16.10
CA PHE A 43 17.49 14.36 15.09
C PHE A 43 17.82 15.84 14.96
N SER A 44 18.26 16.25 13.77
CA SER A 44 18.25 17.66 13.39
C SER A 44 16.84 18.08 12.93
N GLN A 45 16.44 19.32 13.21
CA GLN A 45 15.10 19.84 12.86
C GLN A 45 14.76 19.69 11.35
N GLY A 46 15.76 19.76 10.48
CA GLY A 46 15.59 19.60 9.03
C GLY A 46 15.25 18.16 8.60
N GLU A 47 15.76 17.15 9.31
CA GLU A 47 15.47 15.74 9.03
C GLU A 47 14.04 15.35 9.40
N ILE A 48 13.44 16.04 10.38
CA ILE A 48 12.04 15.81 10.75
C ILE A 48 11.13 16.23 9.60
N THR A 49 11.33 17.43 9.03
CA THR A 49 10.48 17.92 7.94
C THR A 49 10.63 17.06 6.69
N SER A 50 11.85 16.67 6.30
CA SER A 50 12.06 15.78 5.16
C SER A 50 11.41 14.41 5.37
N THR A 51 11.51 13.86 6.59
CA THR A 51 10.89 12.58 6.95
C THR A 51 9.37 12.68 6.86
N VAL A 52 8.77 13.75 7.39
CA VAL A 52 7.31 13.97 7.32
C VAL A 52 6.85 14.07 5.86
N VAL A 53 7.55 14.84 5.03
CA VAL A 53 7.21 14.99 3.60
C VAL A 53 7.33 13.65 2.87
N LEU A 54 8.42 12.92 3.07
CA LEU A 54 8.63 11.59 2.46
C LEU A 54 7.53 10.62 2.91
N SER A 55 7.18 10.62 4.20
CA SER A 55 6.12 9.78 4.76
C SER A 55 4.77 10.10 4.12
N MET A 56 4.43 11.38 3.98
CA MET A 56 3.17 11.80 3.36
C MET A 56 3.10 11.37 1.88
N LEU A 57 4.18 11.58 1.12
CA LEU A 57 4.20 11.32 -0.32
C LEU A 57 4.34 9.84 -0.67
N CYS A 58 5.14 9.09 0.08
CA CYS A 58 5.46 7.70 -0.24
C CYS A 58 4.60 6.68 0.52
N ILE A 59 3.91 7.10 1.60
CA ILE A 59 3.10 6.20 2.43
C ILE A 59 1.65 6.67 2.48
N THR A 60 1.39 7.85 3.05
CA THR A 60 0.00 8.30 3.30
C THR A 60 -0.79 8.49 2.00
N PHE A 61 -0.24 9.21 1.04
CA PHE A 61 -0.92 9.51 -0.22
C PHE A 61 -1.19 8.23 -1.06
N PRO A 62 -0.22 7.32 -1.27
CA PRO A 62 -0.47 6.05 -1.94
C PRO A 62 -1.51 5.18 -1.22
N ILE A 63 -1.51 5.15 0.11
CA ILE A 63 -2.52 4.40 0.89
C ILE A 63 -3.92 4.98 0.66
N LEU A 64 -4.07 6.31 0.66
CA LEU A 64 -5.37 6.95 0.40
C LEU A 64 -5.85 6.70 -1.03
N LEU A 65 -4.95 6.80 -2.02
CA LEU A 65 -5.27 6.46 -3.41
C LEU A 65 -5.68 4.99 -3.55
N LEU A 66 -4.95 4.07 -2.90
CA LEU A 66 -5.27 2.65 -2.91
C LEU A 66 -6.63 2.40 -2.27
N GLN A 67 -6.90 3.02 -1.12
CA GLN A 67 -8.16 2.88 -0.41
C GLN A 67 -9.33 3.43 -1.25
N TRP A 68 -9.11 4.52 -1.99
CA TRP A 68 -10.09 5.05 -2.92
C TRP A 68 -10.36 4.08 -4.08
N GLY A 69 -9.31 3.52 -4.68
CA GLY A 69 -9.44 2.50 -5.74
C GLY A 69 -10.19 1.25 -5.28
N ILE A 70 -9.93 0.77 -4.05
CA ILE A 70 -10.63 -0.39 -3.46
C ILE A 70 -12.12 -0.11 -3.24
N ILE A 71 -12.51 1.13 -2.96
CA ILE A 71 -13.93 1.51 -2.81
C ILE A 71 -14.64 1.43 -4.17
N LEU A 72 -13.97 1.85 -5.24
CA LEU A 72 -14.56 1.88 -6.59
C LEU A 72 -14.57 0.51 -7.27
N ALA A 73 -13.54 -0.30 -7.05
CA ALA A 73 -13.37 -1.59 -7.72
C ALA A 73 -14.02 -2.75 -6.94
N PRO A 74 -14.62 -3.75 -7.62
CA PRO A 74 -15.10 -4.95 -6.95
C PRO A 74 -13.99 -5.65 -6.15
N PRO A 75 -14.29 -6.26 -4.97
CA PRO A 75 -13.26 -6.69 -4.03
C PRO A 75 -12.24 -7.68 -4.59
N PHE A 76 -12.71 -8.59 -5.46
CA PHE A 76 -11.84 -9.56 -6.13
C PHE A 76 -10.86 -8.90 -7.11
N VAL A 77 -11.30 -7.91 -7.89
CA VAL A 77 -10.44 -7.19 -8.84
C VAL A 77 -9.44 -6.34 -8.09
N ALA A 78 -9.88 -5.65 -7.03
CA ALA A 78 -8.99 -4.90 -6.16
C ALA A 78 -7.88 -5.79 -5.56
N ALA A 79 -8.24 -6.98 -5.05
CA ALA A 79 -7.27 -7.94 -4.50
C ALA A 79 -6.26 -8.42 -5.55
N LEU A 80 -6.69 -8.70 -6.78
CA LEU A 80 -5.79 -9.11 -7.87
C LEU A 80 -4.84 -7.98 -8.30
N ILE A 81 -5.31 -6.75 -8.36
CA ILE A 81 -4.47 -5.58 -8.66
C ILE A 81 -3.42 -5.38 -7.57
N ILE A 82 -3.83 -5.49 -6.29
CA ILE A 82 -2.91 -5.40 -5.15
C ILE A 82 -1.86 -6.51 -5.20
N ALA A 83 -2.25 -7.73 -5.57
CA ALA A 83 -1.31 -8.85 -5.70
C ALA A 83 -0.24 -8.63 -6.79
N ALA A 84 -0.49 -7.75 -7.77
CA ALA A 84 0.47 -7.39 -8.81
C ALA A 84 1.44 -6.27 -8.39
N LEU A 85 1.22 -5.56 -7.27
CA LEU A 85 2.10 -4.49 -6.78
C LEU A 85 3.57 -4.92 -6.60
N PRO A 86 3.89 -6.12 -6.07
CA PRO A 86 5.28 -6.56 -5.96
C PRO A 86 6.02 -6.63 -7.30
N ALA A 87 5.32 -6.81 -8.42
CA ALA A 87 5.93 -6.75 -9.75
C ALA A 87 6.38 -5.33 -10.11
N VAL A 88 5.60 -4.31 -9.73
CA VAL A 88 5.98 -2.90 -9.91
C VAL A 88 7.20 -2.56 -9.06
N VAL A 89 7.22 -3.03 -7.81
CA VAL A 89 8.37 -2.87 -6.91
C VAL A 89 9.62 -3.54 -7.49
N MET A 90 9.51 -4.76 -8.00
CA MET A 90 10.63 -5.45 -8.63
C MET A 90 11.17 -4.67 -9.83
N VAL A 91 10.32 -4.08 -10.68
CA VAL A 91 10.79 -3.25 -11.79
C VAL A 91 11.60 -2.07 -11.28
N THR A 92 11.15 -1.38 -10.22
CA THR A 92 11.93 -0.29 -9.63
C THR A 92 13.26 -0.77 -9.04
N GLU A 93 13.30 -1.94 -8.40
CA GLU A 93 14.53 -2.52 -7.87
C GLU A 93 15.53 -2.84 -8.99
N ILE A 94 15.07 -3.42 -10.11
CA ILE A 94 15.89 -3.69 -11.30
C ILE A 94 16.47 -2.38 -11.85
N LEU A 95 15.64 -1.34 -11.97
CA LEU A 95 16.08 -0.03 -12.47
C LEU A 95 17.14 0.61 -11.56
N LEU A 96 17.10 0.30 -10.25
CA LEU A 96 18.10 0.72 -9.27
C LEU A 96 19.32 -0.21 -9.18
N GLY A 97 19.40 -1.23 -10.04
CA GLY A 97 20.56 -2.12 -10.17
C GLY A 97 20.52 -3.37 -9.27
N ALA A 98 19.38 -3.70 -8.68
CA ALA A 98 19.23 -4.93 -7.90
C ALA A 98 19.30 -6.18 -8.79
N SER A 99 19.86 -7.26 -8.24
CA SER A 99 19.81 -8.58 -8.88
C SER A 99 18.47 -9.26 -8.63
N VAL A 100 17.99 -10.03 -9.61
CA VAL A 100 16.66 -10.66 -9.55
C VAL A 100 16.78 -12.16 -9.54
N ASN A 101 16.04 -12.80 -8.64
CA ASN A 101 15.86 -14.24 -8.65
C ASN A 101 14.93 -14.64 -9.82
N PRO A 102 15.37 -15.52 -10.74
CA PRO A 102 14.56 -15.95 -11.89
C PRO A 102 13.22 -16.58 -11.50
N ILE A 103 13.15 -17.30 -10.39
CA ILE A 103 11.91 -17.93 -9.90
C ILE A 103 10.91 -16.86 -9.47
N GLN A 104 11.38 -15.85 -8.75
CA GLN A 104 10.56 -14.72 -8.31
C GLN A 104 10.01 -13.95 -9.51
N LEU A 105 10.85 -13.72 -10.53
CA LEU A 105 10.44 -13.06 -11.76
C LEU A 105 9.32 -13.82 -12.46
N VAL A 106 9.48 -15.14 -12.64
CA VAL A 106 8.46 -15.99 -13.29
C VAL A 106 7.13 -15.95 -12.53
N LEU A 107 7.17 -16.05 -11.20
CA LEU A 107 5.96 -15.99 -10.38
C LEU A 107 5.26 -14.63 -10.49
N LEU A 108 6.01 -13.53 -10.46
CA LEU A 108 5.44 -12.19 -10.59
C LEU A 108 4.86 -11.93 -11.98
N VAL A 109 5.53 -12.40 -13.04
CA VAL A 109 4.98 -12.36 -14.41
C VAL A 109 3.66 -13.12 -14.48
N LEU A 110 3.58 -14.32 -13.90
CA LEU A 110 2.36 -15.12 -13.88
C LEU A 110 1.22 -14.39 -13.15
N ILE A 111 1.50 -13.79 -11.99
CA ILE A 111 0.52 -13.00 -11.24
C ILE A 111 0.02 -11.82 -12.09
N VAL A 112 0.91 -11.07 -12.74
CA VAL A 112 0.53 -9.94 -13.61
C VAL A 112 -0.34 -10.41 -14.77
N LEU A 113 0.01 -11.51 -15.44
CA LEU A 113 -0.78 -12.06 -16.54
C LEU A 113 -2.18 -12.49 -16.08
N ILE A 114 -2.29 -13.15 -14.92
CA ILE A 114 -3.58 -13.52 -14.33
C ILE A 114 -4.40 -12.28 -14.01
N THR A 115 -3.80 -11.27 -13.37
CA THR A 115 -4.47 -10.01 -13.01
C THR A 115 -4.98 -9.28 -14.25
N ILE A 116 -4.16 -9.13 -15.30
CA ILE A 116 -4.57 -8.50 -16.57
C ILE A 116 -5.69 -9.31 -17.24
N GLY A 117 -5.53 -10.64 -17.33
CA GLY A 117 -6.52 -11.52 -17.95
C GLY A 117 -7.89 -11.48 -17.26
N GLN A 118 -7.92 -11.31 -15.94
CA GLN A 118 -9.17 -11.15 -15.17
C GLN A 118 -9.73 -9.73 -15.24
N ALA A 119 -8.87 -8.71 -15.31
CA ALA A 119 -9.29 -7.31 -15.46
C ALA A 119 -9.94 -7.03 -16.82
N ILE A 120 -9.46 -7.67 -17.91
CA ILE A 120 -9.99 -7.48 -19.27
C ILE A 120 -11.33 -8.21 -19.49
N LYS A 121 -11.58 -9.32 -18.78
CA LYS A 121 -12.80 -10.14 -18.96
C LYS A 121 -14.06 -9.53 -18.33
N ARG A 122 -13.95 -8.37 -17.68
CA ARG A 122 -15.00 -7.76 -16.88
C ARG A 122 -15.37 -6.39 -17.41
#